data_AF-A0A2P5BMA4-F1
#
_entry.id   AF-A0A2P5BMA4-F1
#
_cell.length_a   1.000
_cell.length_b   1.000
_cell.length_c   1.000
_cell.angle_alpha   90.00
_cell.angle_beta   90.00
_cell.angle_gamma   90.00
#
_symmetry.space_group_name_H-M   'P 1'
#
loop_
_entity.id
_entity.type
_entity.pdbx_description
1 polymer ?
#
loop_
_entity_poly.entity_id
_entity_poly.type
_entity_poly.pdbx_seq_one_letter_code
_entity_poly.pdbx_strand_id
1 'polypeptide(L)'
;EHNNFSKEFGRWWNETTTTGWEGYKFLNKLRLVKDKLKKWNMKVFGDMRMVKQSLLTRIGELDTVEGSRRWNDQLKQERVSIKNRLEEVLFKEERSLQMNSKFT
;
A
#
# COMPACT_ATOMS: atom_id res chain seq x y z
N GLU A 1 -13.75 2.40 -7.12
CA GLU A 1 -14.08 0.98 -6.89
C GLU A 1 -12.98 0.09 -7.45
N HIS A 2 -12.44 -0.85 -6.66
CA HIS A 2 -11.40 -1.78 -7.10
C HIS A 2 -12.02 -3.04 -7.73
N ASN A 3 -12.80 -2.88 -8.82
CA ASN A 3 -13.50 -3.96 -9.53
C ASN A 3 -12.57 -5.04 -10.13
N ASN A 4 -11.26 -4.87 -10.02
CA ASN A 4 -10.28 -5.85 -10.48
C ASN A 4 -9.89 -6.90 -9.42
N PHE A 5 -10.14 -6.66 -8.12
CA PHE A 5 -9.68 -7.59 -7.09
C PHE A 5 -10.34 -8.97 -7.20
N SER A 6 -11.67 -9.02 -7.32
CA SER A 6 -12.42 -10.28 -7.39
C SER A 6 -12.06 -11.10 -8.63
N LYS A 7 -11.84 -10.44 -9.77
CA LYS A 7 -11.40 -11.08 -11.02
C LYS A 7 -9.99 -11.66 -10.91
N GLU A 8 -9.03 -10.87 -10.42
CA GLU A 8 -7.65 -11.32 -10.23
C GLU A 8 -7.55 -12.43 -9.19
N PHE A 9 -8.31 -12.35 -8.09
CA PHE A 9 -8.37 -13.38 -7.06
C PHE A 9 -8.91 -14.70 -7.62
N GLY A 10 -10.04 -14.67 -8.34
CA GLY A 10 -10.61 -15.86 -8.97
C GLY A 10 -9.65 -16.51 -9.96
N ARG A 11 -8.90 -15.71 -10.72
CA ARG A 11 -7.83 -16.19 -11.59
C ARG A 11 -6.72 -16.89 -10.79
N TRP A 12 -6.15 -16.26 -9.76
CA TRP A 12 -5.09 -16.88 -8.96
C TRP A 12 -5.56 -18.15 -8.25
N TRP A 13 -6.83 -18.17 -7.82
CA TRP A 13 -7.44 -19.34 -7.19
C TRP A 13 -7.59 -20.51 -8.16
N ASN A 14 -7.83 -20.28 -9.45
CA ASN A 14 -8.01 -21.36 -10.42
C ASN A 14 -6.70 -21.79 -11.09
N GLU A 15 -5.67 -20.95 -11.10
CA GLU A 15 -4.35 -21.26 -11.66
C GLU A 15 -3.50 -22.23 -10.80
N THR A 16 -3.85 -22.40 -9.52
CA THR A 16 -3.10 -23.29 -8.63
C THR A 16 -3.54 -24.75 -8.79
N THR A 17 -2.86 -25.48 -9.65
CA THR A 17 -2.94 -26.95 -9.72
C THR A 17 -1.78 -27.51 -8.89
N THR A 18 -2.08 -28.12 -7.73
CA THR A 18 -1.05 -28.77 -6.91
C THR A 18 -1.43 -30.24 -6.69
N THR A 19 -0.47 -31.15 -6.84
CA THR A 19 -0.64 -32.59 -6.60
C THR A 19 -0.29 -32.92 -5.14
N GLY A 20 -1.03 -33.82 -4.49
CA GLY A 20 -0.80 -34.19 -3.09
C GLY A 20 -2.08 -34.52 -2.30
N TRP A 21 -1.97 -34.59 -0.98
CA TRP A 21 -3.13 -34.73 -0.08
C TRP A 21 -3.93 -33.42 0.02
N GLU A 22 -5.24 -33.50 0.19
CA GLU A 22 -6.16 -32.35 0.07
C GLU A 22 -5.82 -31.17 1.00
N GLY A 23 -5.40 -31.43 2.24
CA GLY A 23 -4.96 -30.35 3.14
C GLY A 23 -3.66 -29.66 2.70
N TYR A 24 -2.72 -30.42 2.12
CA TYR A 24 -1.51 -29.84 1.53
C TYR A 24 -1.82 -28.98 0.32
N LYS A 25 -2.74 -29.43 -0.55
CA LYS A 25 -3.22 -28.65 -1.71
C LYS A 25 -3.83 -27.33 -1.25
N PHE A 26 -4.67 -27.35 -0.22
CA PHE A 26 -5.30 -26.16 0.32
C PHE A 26 -4.28 -25.17 0.91
N LEU A 27 -3.34 -25.64 1.74
CA LEU A 27 -2.30 -24.79 2.32
C LEU A 27 -1.38 -24.18 1.25
N ASN A 28 -0.99 -24.97 0.24
CA ASN A 28 -0.15 -24.48 -0.85
C ASN A 28 -0.88 -23.42 -1.70
N LYS A 29 -2.17 -23.63 -1.93
CA LYS A 29 -3.04 -22.69 -2.63
C LYS A 29 -3.16 -21.36 -1.88
N LEU A 30 -3.35 -21.39 -0.56
CA LEU A 30 -3.33 -20.19 0.27
C LEU A 30 -1.98 -19.48 0.23
N ARG A 31 -0.87 -20.21 0.26
CA ARG A 31 0.48 -19.63 0.19
C ARG A 31 0.73 -18.92 -1.15
N LEU A 32 0.34 -19.54 -2.26
CA LEU A 32 0.45 -18.96 -3.59
C LEU A 32 -0.41 -17.70 -3.74
N VAL A 33 -1.66 -17.76 -3.29
CA VAL A 33 -2.56 -16.60 -3.31
C VAL A 33 -2.03 -15.48 -2.42
N LYS A 34 -1.47 -15.79 -1.24
CA LYS A 34 -0.81 -14.80 -0.37
C LYS A 34 0.36 -14.09 -1.06
N ASP A 35 1.19 -14.82 -1.81
CA ASP A 35 2.32 -14.22 -2.53
C ASP A 35 1.87 -13.38 -3.74
N LYS A 36 0.84 -13.82 -4.47
CA LYS A 36 0.21 -13.02 -5.54
C LYS A 36 -0.43 -11.76 -4.98
N LEU A 37 -1.09 -11.86 -3.82
CA LEU A 37 -1.70 -10.73 -3.12
C LEU A 37 -0.65 -9.70 -2.72
N LYS A 38 0.51 -10.13 -2.19
CA LYS A 38 1.63 -9.22 -1.89
C LYS A 38 2.09 -8.45 -3.14
N LYS A 39 2.28 -9.15 -4.26
CA LYS A 39 2.70 -8.53 -5.53
C LYS A 39 1.64 -7.56 -6.08
N TRP A 40 0.37 -7.95 -6.02
CA TRP A 40 -0.73 -7.09 -6.44
C TRP A 40 -0.88 -5.87 -5.54
N ASN A 41 -0.72 -6.02 -4.23
CA ASN A 41 -0.72 -4.92 -3.28
C ASN A 41 0.37 -3.89 -3.63
N MET A 42 1.59 -4.35 -3.94
CA MET A 42 2.66 -3.48 -4.44
C MET A 42 2.33 -2.82 -5.79
N LYS A 43 1.67 -3.53 -6.72
CA LYS A 43 1.32 -2.98 -8.04
C LYS A 43 0.21 -1.92 -7.95
N VAL A 44 -0.78 -2.13 -7.09
CA VAL A 44 -1.96 -1.26 -6.99
C VAL A 44 -1.73 -0.08 -6.05
N PHE A 45 -1.06 -0.32 -4.92
CA PHE A 45 -0.82 0.72 -3.91
C PHE A 45 0.61 1.28 -3.94
N GLY A 46 1.49 0.71 -4.78
CA GLY A 46 2.92 1.05 -4.81
C GLY A 46 3.69 0.45 -3.63
N ASP A 47 4.99 0.73 -3.57
CA ASP A 47 5.72 0.56 -2.31
C ASP A 47 5.34 1.71 -1.39
N MET A 48 4.47 1.43 -0.43
CA MET A 48 3.97 2.39 0.54
C MET A 48 5.11 3.09 1.30
N ARG A 49 6.27 2.43 1.48
CA ARG A 49 7.47 3.04 2.06
C ARG A 49 8.07 4.09 1.14
N MET A 50 8.12 3.83 -0.16
CA MET A 50 8.58 4.81 -1.15
C MET A 50 7.62 5.98 -1.27
N VAL A 51 6.30 5.73 -1.22
CA VAL A 51 5.29 6.80 -1.20
C VAL A 51 5.49 7.68 0.04
N LYS A 52 5.58 7.09 1.24
CA LYS A 52 5.85 7.81 2.50
C LYS A 52 7.14 8.63 2.40
N GLN A 53 8.22 8.04 1.90
CA GLN A 53 9.51 8.71 1.74
C GLN A 53 9.41 9.90 0.77
N SER A 54 8.77 9.72 -0.38
CA SER A 54 8.60 10.80 -1.37
C SER A 54 7.77 11.98 -0.82
N LEU A 55 6.72 11.69 -0.03
CA LEU A 55 5.91 12.72 0.62
C LEU A 55 6.71 13.47 1.67
N LEU A 56 7.51 12.78 2.49
CA LEU A 56 8.38 13.40 3.49
C LEU A 56 9.48 14.26 2.86
N THR A 57 10.12 13.78 1.79
CA THR A 57 11.11 14.56 1.04
C THR A 57 10.49 15.84 0.48
N ARG A 58 9.28 15.74 -0.11
CA ARG A 58 8.58 16.92 -0.65
C ARG A 58 8.15 17.90 0.44
N ILE A 59 7.74 17.42 1.63
CA ILE A 59 7.49 18.28 2.78
C ILE A 59 8.78 19.00 3.19
N GLY A 60 9.91 18.29 3.28
CA GLY A 60 11.20 18.89 3.60
C GLY A 60 11.62 19.96 2.59
N GLU A 61 11.42 19.73 1.29
CA GLU A 61 11.63 20.76 0.26
C GLU A 61 10.75 21.99 0.51
N LEU A 62 9.45 21.80 0.80
CA LEU A 62 8.54 22.91 1.08
C LEU A 62 8.93 23.68 2.34
N ASP A 63 9.40 22.99 3.39
CA ASP A 63 9.89 23.60 4.62
C ASP A 63 11.15 24.45 4.38
N THR A 64 12.02 24.08 3.43
CA THR A 64 13.19 24.92 3.05
C THR A 64 12.80 26.17 2.25
N VAL A 65 11.64 26.15 1.58
CA VAL A 65 11.11 27.27 0.79
C VAL A 65 10.21 28.17 1.63
N GLU A 66 9.73 27.68 2.78
CA GLU A 66 8.92 28.41 3.75
C GLU A 66 9.68 29.65 4.28
N GLY A 67 9.06 30.83 4.17
CA GLY A 67 9.69 32.11 4.54
C GLY A 67 10.52 32.79 3.44
N SER A 68 10.69 32.17 2.28
CA SER A 68 11.32 32.80 1.12
C SER A 68 10.34 33.66 0.30
N ARG A 69 10.86 34.53 -0.58
CA ARG A 69 10.07 35.35 -1.52
C ARG A 69 9.22 34.53 -2.50
N ARG A 70 9.48 33.21 -2.61
CA ARG A 70 8.75 32.24 -3.46
C ARG A 70 7.58 31.58 -2.75
N TRP A 71 7.42 31.80 -1.44
CA TRP A 71 6.32 31.25 -0.66
C TRP A 71 4.99 31.86 -1.10
N ASN A 72 4.06 31.02 -1.55
CA ASN A 72 2.75 31.46 -2.05
C ASN A 72 1.64 30.53 -1.55
N ASP A 73 0.39 30.93 -1.73
CA ASP A 73 -0.76 30.17 -1.23
C ASP A 73 -0.95 28.82 -1.94
N GLN A 74 -0.45 28.68 -3.18
CA GLN A 74 -0.43 27.40 -3.89
C GLN A 74 0.48 26.38 -3.21
N LEU A 75 1.67 26.79 -2.74
CA LEU A 75 2.58 25.94 -1.99
C LEU A 75 2.01 25.57 -0.61
N LYS A 76 1.25 26.47 0.03
CA LYS A 76 0.52 26.15 1.26
C LYS A 76 -0.55 25.07 1.02
N GLN A 77 -1.34 25.21 -0.05
CA GLN A 77 -2.34 24.22 -0.42
C GLN A 77 -1.70 22.87 -0.77
N GLU A 78 -0.58 22.88 -1.50
CA GLU A 78 0.20 21.68 -1.79
C GLU A 78 0.67 20.99 -0.50
N ARG A 79 1.22 21.76 0.46
CA ARG A 79 1.66 21.22 1.76
C ARG A 79 0.52 20.57 2.53
N VAL A 80 -0.67 21.18 2.57
CA VAL A 80 -1.86 20.61 3.21
C VAL A 80 -2.28 19.31 2.52
N SER A 81 -2.31 19.30 1.18
CA SER A 81 -2.66 18.10 0.41
C SER A 81 -1.69 16.94 0.66
N ILE A 82 -0.39 17.22 0.72
CA ILE A 82 0.65 16.22 0.99
C ILE A 82 0.56 15.70 2.43
N LYS A 83 0.29 16.57 3.41
CA LYS A 83 0.07 16.17 4.81
C LYS A 83 -1.14 15.26 4.96
N ASN A 84 -2.28 15.59 4.35
CA ASN A 84 -3.46 14.74 4.36
C ASN A 84 -3.17 13.36 3.75
N ARG A 85 -2.45 13.35 2.63
CA ARG A 85 -2.05 12.09 1.96
C ARG A 85 -1.08 11.26 2.81
N LEU A 86 -0.20 11.90 3.58
CA LEU A 86 0.70 11.23 4.52
C LEU A 86 -0.08 10.61 5.69
N GLU A 87 -1.05 11.31 6.26
CA GLU A 87 -1.93 10.79 7.32
C GLU A 87 -2.71 9.55 6.84
N GLU A 88 -3.25 9.57 5.62
CA GLU A 88 -3.91 8.40 5.05
C GLU A 88 -2.99 7.17 4.95
N VAL A 89 -1.72 7.39 4.58
CA VAL A 89 -0.71 6.34 4.48
C VAL A 89 -0.38 5.78 5.87
N LEU A 90 -0.17 6.65 6.86
CA LEU A 90 0.09 6.26 8.26
C LEU A 90 -1.08 5.47 8.85
N PHE A 91 -2.32 5.92 8.61
CA PHE A 91 -3.52 5.22 9.09
C PHE A 91 -3.70 3.83 8.47
N LYS A 92 -3.29 3.64 7.20
CA LYS A 92 -3.28 2.31 6.55
C LYS A 92 -2.18 1.41 7.13
N GLU A 93 -1.01 1.98 7.42
CA GLU A 93 0.13 1.28 8.04
C GLU A 93 -0.24 0.79 9.45
N GLU A 94 -0.80 1.66 10.30
CA GLU A 94 -1.20 1.33 11.66
C GLU A 94 -2.28 0.24 11.72
N ARG A 95 -3.32 0.33 10.87
CA ARG A 95 -4.34 -0.72 10.77
C ARG A 95 -3.74 -2.06 10.32
N SER A 96 -2.77 -2.04 9.39
CA SER A 96 -2.09 -3.27 9.00
C SER A 96 -1.28 -3.87 10.15
N LEU A 97 -0.59 -3.05 10.94
CA LEU A 97 0.19 -3.51 12.09
C LEU A 97 -0.70 -4.09 13.18
N GLN A 98 -1.81 -3.42 13.51
CA GLN A 98 -2.78 -3.91 14.48
C GLN A 98 -3.42 -5.24 14.07
N MET A 99 -3.77 -5.40 12.79
CA MET A 99 -4.30 -6.66 12.28
C MET A 99 -3.25 -7.77 12.38
N ASN A 100 -2.02 -7.52 11.94
CA ASN A 100 -0.96 -8.53 11.98
C ASN A 100 -0.57 -8.92 13.41
N SER A 101 -0.63 -8.00 14.37
CA SER A 101 -0.34 -8.26 15.79
C SER A 101 -1.37 -9.17 16.47
N LYS A 102 -2.61 -9.25 15.97
CA LYS A 102 -3.66 -10.11 16.53
C LYS A 102 -3.59 -11.56 16.06
N PHE A 103 -2.71 -11.85 15.09
CA PHE A 103 -2.48 -13.19 14.53
C PHE A 103 -1.14 -13.80 14.97
N THR A 104 -0.42 -13.13 15.87
CA THR A 104 0.76 -13.62 16.62
C THR A 104 0.37 -13.84 18.06
#